data_AF-A0A9D5JSM5-F1
#
_entry.id   AF-A0A9D5JSM5-F1
#
_cell.length_a   1.000
_cell.length_b   1.000
_cell.length_c   1.000
_cell.angle_alpha   90.00
_cell.angle_beta   90.00
_cell.angle_gamma   90.00
#
_symmetry.space_group_name_H-M   'P 1'
#
loop_
_entity.id
_entity.type
_entity.pdbx_description
1 polymer ?
#
loop_
_entity_poly.entity_id
_entity_poly.type
_entity_poly.pdbx_seq_one_letter_code
_entity_poly.pdbx_strand_id
1 'polypeptide(L)'
;MAYRLHRGLLYQDEQMALLVQRVSGEFYHHLYFPQIGGVGYSFNPFVWHPKIDPSQGMLRLVFGLGTRAVDRHDDDYTRVVALNQPLLRPEGTSDAIRKYSQKIVNVLDLEMNEHISSQFEDVAHIAQSLPIEIFASRNLELERQAKRFKKKVFSYILDFTTLLTQTPFVEDMQAILSRLSTAYKHPVDIEFTVNFLDKREYRINIVQCRPFQFTGKIHHLRLPDNIRPEDILIQTPGPIIGQSVAEHIEKIIYIVPEQYGRMPLNDRYTIARLIGEMTNFYAEDHKIMLIGPGRWGTRMPELGIPVSFSDIQNVTALCEIAKMHAGLTPDLSLGTHFFNDIVEMNILYMGISPGKQQAILNDTLLEQLPNRLSQVLPHSESYAEAIRIIDTADIHPTATVLLHADTLEQRGIVFLSHPQ
;
A
#
# COMPACT_ATOMS: atom_id res chain seq x y z
N MET A 1 14.13 15.62 -17.43
CA MET A 1 14.69 16.99 -17.23
C MET A 1 14.14 17.66 -15.97
N ALA A 2 12.84 17.60 -15.68
CA ALA A 2 12.25 18.17 -14.46
C ALA A 2 12.92 17.69 -13.15
N TYR A 3 13.14 16.37 -13.00
CA TYR A 3 13.91 15.79 -11.89
C TYR A 3 15.30 16.44 -11.70
N ARG A 4 16.02 16.66 -12.81
CA ARG A 4 17.37 17.25 -12.80
C ARG A 4 17.34 18.72 -12.39
N LEU A 5 16.35 19.48 -12.85
CA LEU A 5 16.14 20.87 -12.43
C LEU A 5 15.85 20.93 -10.92
N HIS A 6 14.93 20.08 -10.44
CA HIS A 6 14.50 20.04 -9.04
C HIS A 6 15.62 19.62 -8.07
N ARG A 7 16.55 18.76 -8.49
CA ARG A 7 17.70 18.33 -7.68
C ARG A 7 18.96 19.18 -7.88
N GLY A 8 18.90 20.25 -8.70
CA GLY A 8 20.07 21.08 -9.00
C GLY A 8 21.13 20.39 -9.88
N LEU A 9 20.76 19.31 -10.57
CA LEU A 9 21.61 18.47 -11.42
C LEU A 9 21.49 18.80 -12.92
N LEU A 10 20.78 19.87 -13.28
CA LEU A 10 20.49 20.20 -14.69
C LEU A 10 21.77 20.41 -15.52
N TYR A 11 22.77 21.04 -14.91
CA TYR A 11 24.06 21.34 -15.55
C TYR A 11 25.17 20.36 -15.15
N GLN A 12 24.84 19.30 -14.40
CA GLN A 12 25.79 18.24 -14.08
C GLN A 12 25.75 17.18 -15.18
N ASP A 13 26.93 16.69 -15.54
CA ASP A 13 27.11 15.57 -16.46
C ASP A 13 26.88 14.25 -15.69
N GLU A 14 25.73 13.63 -15.89
CA GLU A 14 25.40 12.31 -15.33
C GLU A 14 25.65 11.24 -16.37
N GLN A 15 26.58 10.34 -16.08
CA GLN A 15 26.83 9.16 -16.91
C GLN A 15 25.91 8.02 -16.47
N MET A 16 25.11 7.49 -17.39
CA MET A 16 24.27 6.33 -17.14
C MET A 16 25.00 5.06 -17.56
N ALA A 17 25.30 4.19 -16.61
CA ALA A 17 25.82 2.86 -16.91
C ALA A 17 24.70 1.97 -17.48
N LEU A 18 25.02 1.21 -18.53
CA LEU A 18 24.12 0.18 -19.06
C LEU A 18 24.50 -1.17 -18.44
N LEU A 19 23.58 -1.77 -17.68
CA LEU A 19 23.72 -3.11 -17.15
C LEU A 19 22.98 -4.09 -18.07
N VAL A 20 23.72 -5.00 -18.69
CA VAL A 20 23.14 -6.10 -19.49
C VAL A 20 23.17 -7.36 -18.64
N GLN A 21 21.99 -7.84 -18.25
CA GLN A 21 21.83 -9.02 -17.40
C GLN A 21 20.97 -10.06 -18.11
N ARG A 22 21.35 -11.33 -17.98
CA ARG A 22 20.51 -12.44 -18.43
C ARG A 22 19.25 -12.52 -17.58
N VAL A 23 18.08 -12.58 -18.21
CA VAL A 23 16.80 -12.80 -17.53
C VAL A 23 16.84 -14.17 -16.84
N SER A 24 16.47 -14.19 -15.56
CA SER A 24 16.33 -15.41 -14.76
C SER A 24 15.01 -16.10 -15.10
N GLY A 25 15.05 -17.41 -15.35
CA GLY A 25 13.85 -18.19 -15.65
C GLY A 25 14.16 -19.59 -16.18
N GLU A 26 13.08 -20.36 -16.37
CA GLU A 26 13.09 -21.69 -16.96
C GLU A 26 12.20 -21.73 -18.21
N PHE A 27 12.44 -22.72 -19.07
CA PHE A 27 11.67 -22.92 -20.30
C PHE A 27 10.41 -23.76 -20.04
N TYR A 28 9.28 -23.26 -20.51
CA TYR A 28 7.99 -23.93 -20.50
C TYR A 28 7.38 -23.86 -21.90
N HIS A 29 7.72 -24.84 -22.74
CA HIS A 29 7.42 -24.79 -24.17
C HIS A 29 7.96 -23.49 -24.80
N HIS A 30 7.10 -22.58 -25.24
CA HIS A 30 7.46 -21.31 -25.86
C HIS A 30 7.58 -20.16 -24.83
N LEU A 31 7.21 -20.40 -23.57
CA LEU A 31 7.28 -19.40 -22.50
C LEU A 31 8.59 -19.51 -21.72
N TYR A 32 9.16 -18.37 -21.32
CA TYR A 32 10.33 -18.28 -20.46
C TYR A 32 10.09 -17.32 -19.30
N PHE A 33 10.16 -17.84 -18.07
CA PHE A 33 9.94 -17.06 -16.84
C PHE A 33 10.43 -17.82 -15.60
N PRO A 34 10.74 -17.11 -14.50
CA PRO A 34 11.00 -17.75 -13.20
C PRO A 34 9.67 -18.09 -12.52
N GLN A 35 9.61 -19.18 -11.75
CA GLN A 35 8.36 -19.54 -11.06
C GLN A 35 7.95 -18.49 -10.01
N ILE A 36 8.93 -17.77 -9.44
CA ILE A 36 8.66 -16.66 -8.52
C ILE A 36 9.50 -15.45 -8.91
N GLY A 37 8.87 -14.28 -8.93
CA GLY A 37 9.51 -12.98 -8.88
C GLY A 37 9.09 -12.24 -7.61
N GLY A 38 9.92 -11.34 -7.11
CA GLY A 38 9.53 -10.60 -5.92
C GLY A 38 10.48 -9.48 -5.52
N VAL A 39 9.98 -8.67 -4.58
CA VAL A 39 10.75 -7.66 -3.87
C VAL A 39 10.82 -8.07 -2.40
N GLY A 40 12.01 -7.98 -1.80
CA GLY A 40 12.22 -8.26 -0.39
C GLY A 40 12.76 -7.02 0.32
N TYR A 41 12.23 -6.73 1.51
CA TYR A 41 12.69 -5.63 2.36
C TYR A 41 13.22 -6.21 3.65
N SER A 42 14.44 -5.83 4.05
CA SER A 42 15.03 -6.30 5.31
C SER A 42 14.40 -5.67 6.55
N PHE A 43 13.49 -4.72 6.36
CA PHE A 43 12.67 -4.09 7.38
C PHE A 43 11.25 -4.00 6.83
N ASN A 44 10.24 -4.36 7.63
CA ASN A 44 8.83 -4.27 7.24
C ASN A 44 8.22 -2.97 7.79
N PRO A 45 8.04 -1.92 6.97
CA PRO A 45 7.35 -0.70 7.39
C PRO A 45 5.82 -0.86 7.51
N PHE A 46 5.27 -2.02 7.12
CA PHE A 46 3.83 -2.26 7.12
C PHE A 46 3.45 -3.27 8.20
N VAL A 47 3.10 -2.75 9.39
CA VAL A 47 2.71 -3.55 10.56
C VAL A 47 1.19 -3.59 10.67
N TRP A 48 0.54 -4.48 9.90
CA TRP A 48 -0.92 -4.60 9.94
C TRP A 48 -1.44 -5.40 11.15
N HIS A 49 -0.56 -5.97 11.96
CA HIS A 49 -0.96 -6.76 13.13
C HIS A 49 0.14 -6.75 14.21
N PRO A 50 -0.21 -6.70 15.52
CA PRO A 50 0.77 -6.61 16.63
C PRO A 50 1.78 -7.76 16.75
N LYS A 51 1.55 -8.87 16.03
CA LYS A 51 2.47 -10.02 16.01
C LYS A 51 3.58 -9.87 14.96
N ILE A 52 3.46 -8.89 14.07
CA ILE A 52 4.45 -8.64 13.03
C ILE A 52 5.60 -7.87 13.67
N ASP A 53 6.80 -8.42 13.51
CA ASP A 53 8.04 -7.78 13.95
C ASP A 53 8.68 -7.11 12.72
N PRO A 54 8.73 -5.77 12.69
CA PRO A 54 9.31 -5.00 11.59
C PRO A 54 10.75 -5.38 11.26
N SER A 55 11.54 -5.75 12.27
CA SER A 55 12.95 -6.08 12.11
C SER A 55 13.20 -7.36 11.33
N GLN A 56 12.17 -8.20 11.18
CA GLN A 56 12.28 -9.49 10.49
C GLN A 56 12.08 -9.37 8.98
N GLY A 57 11.65 -8.19 8.49
CA GLY A 57 11.47 -7.92 7.07
C GLY A 57 10.15 -8.43 6.48
N MET A 58 9.97 -8.14 5.20
CA MET A 58 8.78 -8.52 4.44
C MET A 58 9.14 -8.85 2.99
N LEU A 59 8.27 -9.62 2.33
CA LEU A 59 8.34 -9.90 0.90
C LEU A 59 7.06 -9.45 0.19
N ARG A 60 7.21 -9.12 -1.08
CA ARG A 60 6.13 -9.06 -2.08
C ARG A 60 6.43 -10.12 -3.13
N LEU A 61 5.52 -11.06 -3.32
CA LEU A 61 5.69 -12.20 -4.22
C LEU A 61 4.71 -12.14 -5.38
N VAL A 62 5.20 -12.51 -6.57
CA VAL A 62 4.40 -12.80 -7.75
C VAL A 62 4.85 -14.13 -8.37
N PHE A 63 3.93 -14.78 -9.07
CA PHE A 63 4.22 -15.89 -9.97
C PHE A 63 4.60 -15.32 -11.34
N GLY A 64 5.68 -15.83 -11.94
CA GLY A 64 6.22 -15.29 -13.19
C GLY A 64 7.30 -14.23 -13.00
N LEU A 65 7.54 -13.41 -14.03
CA LEU A 65 8.52 -12.34 -14.00
C LEU A 65 8.20 -11.32 -12.89
N GLY A 66 9.26 -10.87 -12.20
CA GLY A 66 9.17 -9.89 -11.11
C GLY A 66 8.70 -8.50 -11.54
N THR A 67 8.46 -8.26 -12.83
CA THR A 67 7.96 -6.97 -13.33
C THR A 67 6.65 -6.58 -12.66
N ARG A 68 5.76 -7.51 -12.27
CA ARG A 68 4.54 -7.15 -11.48
C ARG A 68 4.80 -6.90 -9.99
N ALA A 69 5.94 -7.36 -9.47
CA ALA A 69 6.35 -7.03 -8.10
C ALA A 69 7.03 -5.64 -8.02
N VAL A 70 7.52 -5.13 -9.15
CA VAL A 70 8.28 -3.86 -9.28
C VAL A 70 7.45 -2.78 -9.98
N ASP A 71 6.93 -3.09 -11.16
CA ASP A 71 6.16 -2.23 -12.08
C ASP A 71 4.65 -2.52 -12.05
N ARG A 72 3.92 -1.45 -11.72
CA ARG A 72 2.52 -1.40 -11.27
C ARG A 72 1.53 -1.68 -12.41
N HIS A 73 0.50 -2.49 -12.13
CA HIS A 73 -0.68 -2.58 -12.99
C HIS A 73 -1.94 -2.67 -12.10
N ASP A 74 -2.90 -1.77 -12.33
CA ASP A 74 -4.19 -1.67 -11.60
C ASP A 74 -5.11 -2.91 -11.74
N ASP A 75 -4.64 -3.97 -12.41
CA ASP A 75 -5.43 -5.14 -12.80
C ASP A 75 -5.11 -6.40 -12.01
N ASP A 76 -4.15 -6.40 -11.07
CA ASP A 76 -3.71 -7.63 -10.40
C ASP A 76 -3.14 -7.48 -8.98
N TYR A 77 -2.88 -8.61 -8.31
CA TYR A 77 -2.53 -8.68 -6.89
C TYR A 77 -1.14 -9.29 -6.66
N THR A 78 -0.37 -8.71 -5.74
CA THR A 78 0.86 -9.31 -5.21
C THR A 78 0.63 -9.91 -3.83
N ARG A 79 1.36 -10.98 -3.49
CA ARG A 79 1.28 -11.60 -2.16
C ARG A 79 2.26 -10.92 -1.20
N VAL A 80 1.73 -10.13 -0.26
CA VAL A 80 2.51 -9.52 0.82
C VAL A 80 2.74 -10.52 1.96
N VAL A 81 3.98 -10.67 2.41
CA VAL A 81 4.39 -11.65 3.43
C VAL A 81 5.24 -10.95 4.49
N ALA A 82 4.76 -10.88 5.73
CA ALA A 82 5.62 -10.56 6.87
C ALA A 82 6.45 -11.82 7.22
N LEU A 83 7.78 -11.73 7.17
CA LEU A 83 8.63 -12.92 7.24
C LEU A 83 8.52 -13.67 8.58
N ASN A 84 8.24 -12.96 9.67
CA ASN A 84 8.03 -13.58 10.98
C ASN A 84 6.61 -14.15 11.19
N GLN A 85 5.64 -13.77 10.35
CA GLN A 85 4.25 -14.22 10.39
C GLN A 85 3.73 -14.46 8.96
N PRO A 86 4.31 -15.41 8.20
CA PRO A 86 4.13 -15.49 6.74
C PRO A 86 2.71 -15.88 6.30
N LEU A 87 1.95 -16.53 7.20
CA LEU A 87 0.55 -16.88 6.98
C LEU A 87 -0.43 -15.78 7.37
N LEU A 88 0.04 -14.76 8.10
CA LEU A 88 -0.82 -13.66 8.50
C LEU A 88 -1.07 -12.79 7.27
N ARG A 89 -2.33 -12.75 6.87
CA ARG A 89 -2.77 -12.01 5.69
C ARG A 89 -3.43 -10.72 6.13
N PRO A 90 -3.19 -9.60 5.42
CA PRO A 90 -4.05 -8.44 5.54
C PRO A 90 -5.51 -8.84 5.26
N GLU A 91 -5.73 -9.69 4.26
CA GLU A 91 -7.06 -10.19 3.88
C GLU A 91 -7.65 -11.10 4.98
N GLY A 92 -8.67 -10.62 5.70
CA GLY A 92 -9.20 -11.31 6.89
C GLY A 92 -10.04 -12.58 6.64
N THR A 93 -10.51 -12.83 5.42
CA THR A 93 -11.40 -13.98 5.11
C THR A 93 -10.89 -14.82 3.93
N SER A 94 -11.27 -16.10 3.90
CA SER A 94 -10.91 -17.00 2.79
C SER A 94 -11.47 -16.55 1.43
N ASP A 95 -12.65 -15.94 1.41
CA ASP A 95 -13.22 -15.35 0.19
C ASP A 95 -12.45 -14.11 -0.28
N ALA A 96 -11.98 -13.29 0.66
CA ALA A 96 -11.12 -12.15 0.34
C ALA A 96 -9.79 -12.63 -0.28
N ILE A 97 -9.18 -13.67 0.28
CA ILE A 97 -7.96 -14.28 -0.28
C ILE A 97 -8.16 -14.74 -1.73
N ARG A 98 -9.31 -15.37 -2.02
CA ARG A 98 -9.64 -15.82 -3.38
C ARG A 98 -9.80 -14.64 -4.33
N LYS A 99 -10.53 -13.62 -3.90
CA LYS A 99 -10.84 -12.45 -4.73
C LYS A 99 -9.58 -11.63 -5.03
N TYR A 100 -8.69 -11.51 -4.04
CA TYR A 100 -7.48 -10.71 -4.05
C TYR A 100 -6.22 -11.59 -4.18
N SER A 101 -6.25 -12.50 -5.15
CA SER A 101 -5.10 -13.34 -5.53
C SER A 101 -4.66 -12.99 -6.95
N GLN A 102 -3.38 -13.21 -7.24
CA GLN A 102 -2.80 -12.95 -8.55
C GLN A 102 -3.52 -13.76 -9.64
N LYS A 103 -3.85 -13.12 -10.76
CA LYS A 103 -4.52 -13.72 -11.92
C LYS A 103 -3.74 -13.54 -13.21
N ILE A 104 -2.93 -12.50 -13.32
CA ILE A 104 -2.15 -12.17 -14.50
C ILE A 104 -0.69 -12.48 -14.24
N VAL A 105 -0.03 -13.11 -15.20
CA VAL A 105 1.35 -13.56 -15.11
C VAL A 105 2.12 -12.91 -16.25
N ASN A 106 3.22 -12.24 -15.90
CA ASN A 106 4.15 -11.70 -16.88
C ASN A 106 5.18 -12.77 -17.24
N VAL A 107 5.33 -13.04 -18.54
CA VAL A 107 6.24 -14.05 -19.10
C VAL A 107 6.89 -13.52 -20.37
N LEU A 108 7.99 -14.13 -20.80
CA LEU A 108 8.52 -13.92 -22.15
C LEU A 108 7.96 -15.00 -23.07
N ASP A 109 7.33 -14.59 -24.16
CA ASP A 109 6.97 -15.47 -25.27
C ASP A 109 8.14 -15.46 -26.27
N LEU A 110 8.79 -16.61 -26.43
CA LEU A 110 9.97 -16.74 -27.28
C LEU A 110 9.62 -16.96 -28.75
N GLU A 111 8.40 -17.36 -29.08
CA GLU A 111 7.94 -17.49 -30.47
C GLU A 111 7.56 -16.10 -31.01
N MET A 112 6.89 -15.28 -30.20
CA MET A 112 6.58 -13.89 -30.56
C MET A 112 7.76 -12.95 -30.31
N ASN A 113 8.74 -13.35 -29.49
CA ASN A 113 9.85 -12.54 -29.01
C ASN A 113 9.38 -11.26 -28.28
N GLU A 114 8.37 -11.43 -27.41
CA GLU A 114 7.70 -10.34 -26.70
C GLU A 114 7.55 -10.64 -25.21
N HIS A 115 7.48 -9.57 -24.42
CA HIS A 115 7.03 -9.64 -23.03
C HIS A 115 5.51 -9.51 -22.99
N ILE A 116 4.83 -10.54 -22.48
CA ILE A 116 3.36 -10.62 -22.49
C ILE A 116 2.80 -10.77 -21.07
N SER A 117 1.58 -10.28 -20.89
CA SER A 117 0.74 -10.54 -19.71
C SER A 117 -0.36 -11.53 -20.09
N SER A 118 -0.44 -12.66 -19.40
CA SER A 118 -1.41 -13.73 -19.68
C SER A 118 -2.13 -14.20 -18.41
N GLN A 119 -3.30 -14.81 -18.53
CA GLN A 119 -3.99 -15.39 -17.38
C GLN A 119 -3.17 -16.54 -16.80
N PHE A 120 -3.18 -16.67 -15.48
CA PHE A 120 -2.49 -17.77 -14.79
C PHE A 120 -2.98 -19.14 -15.27
N GLU A 121 -4.26 -19.28 -15.58
CA GLU A 121 -4.85 -20.51 -16.16
C GLU A 121 -4.16 -20.89 -17.47
N ASP A 122 -3.99 -19.94 -18.40
CA ASP A 122 -3.36 -20.18 -19.70
C ASP A 122 -1.88 -20.56 -19.53
N VAL A 123 -1.15 -19.85 -18.68
CA VAL A 123 0.26 -20.15 -18.37
C VAL A 123 0.39 -21.54 -17.74
N ALA A 124 -0.47 -21.89 -16.78
CA ALA A 124 -0.47 -23.19 -16.13
C ALA A 124 -0.80 -24.34 -17.10
N HIS A 125 -1.64 -24.09 -18.11
CA HIS A 125 -1.94 -25.07 -19.16
C HIS A 125 -0.77 -25.33 -20.12
N ILE A 126 0.03 -24.31 -20.42
CA ILE A 126 1.25 -24.43 -21.24
C ILE A 126 2.38 -25.07 -20.42
N ALA A 127 2.57 -24.62 -19.18
CA ALA A 127 3.66 -25.00 -18.31
C ALA A 127 3.33 -26.23 -17.43
N GLN A 128 2.94 -27.34 -18.05
CA GLN A 128 2.46 -28.55 -17.35
C GLN A 128 3.51 -29.25 -16.48
N SER A 129 4.81 -28.96 -16.71
CA SER A 129 5.91 -29.46 -15.89
C SER A 129 6.06 -28.71 -14.56
N LEU A 130 5.33 -27.62 -14.34
CA LEU A 130 5.38 -26.85 -13.10
C LEU A 130 4.92 -27.68 -11.91
N PRO A 131 5.64 -27.62 -10.77
CA PRO A 131 5.13 -28.10 -9.50
C PRO A 131 4.12 -27.09 -8.93
N ILE A 132 2.97 -26.94 -9.59
CA ILE A 132 1.98 -25.88 -9.33
C ILE A 132 1.51 -25.85 -7.88
N GLU A 133 1.51 -26.99 -7.17
CA GLU A 133 1.05 -27.08 -5.78
C GLU A 133 1.99 -26.37 -4.78
N ILE A 134 3.21 -26.00 -5.19
CA ILE A 134 4.10 -25.16 -4.38
C ILE A 134 3.55 -23.72 -4.32
N PHE A 135 2.99 -23.25 -5.42
CA PHE A 135 2.62 -21.83 -5.61
C PHE A 135 1.11 -21.59 -5.46
N ALA A 136 0.29 -22.60 -5.75
CA ALA A 136 -1.15 -22.50 -5.77
C ALA A 136 -1.85 -23.63 -5.00
N SER A 137 -3.01 -23.33 -4.43
CA SER A 137 -3.90 -24.30 -3.80
C SER A 137 -5.20 -24.46 -4.59
N ARG A 138 -5.88 -25.60 -4.40
CA ARG A 138 -7.12 -25.92 -5.11
C ARG A 138 -8.34 -25.33 -4.40
N ASN A 139 -9.20 -24.67 -5.16
CA ASN A 139 -10.52 -24.23 -4.72
C ASN A 139 -11.50 -25.42 -4.72
N LEU A 140 -11.54 -26.15 -3.60
CA LEU A 140 -12.40 -27.32 -3.43
C LEU A 140 -13.90 -26.98 -3.55
N GLU A 141 -14.30 -25.76 -3.23
CA GLU A 141 -15.70 -25.34 -3.32
C GLU A 141 -16.12 -25.12 -4.78
N LEU A 142 -15.29 -24.41 -5.55
CA LEU A 142 -15.49 -24.23 -6.98
C LEU A 142 -15.55 -25.59 -7.69
N GLU A 143 -14.68 -26.54 -7.32
CA GLU A 143 -14.71 -27.90 -7.85
C GLU A 143 -16.00 -28.65 -7.51
N ARG A 144 -16.50 -28.52 -6.27
CA ARG A 144 -17.79 -29.13 -5.86
C ARG A 144 -18.94 -28.55 -6.66
N GLN A 145 -18.97 -27.23 -6.87
CA GLN A 145 -20.00 -26.57 -7.68
C GLN A 145 -19.90 -27.00 -9.16
N ALA A 146 -18.70 -27.01 -9.73
CA ALA A 146 -18.46 -27.44 -11.10
C ALA A 146 -18.88 -28.90 -11.36
N LYS A 147 -18.59 -29.79 -10.41
CA LYS A 147 -19.05 -31.19 -10.44
C LYS A 147 -20.57 -31.30 -10.47
N ARG A 148 -21.31 -30.47 -9.72
CA ARG A 148 -22.79 -30.44 -9.74
C ARG A 148 -23.35 -30.07 -11.11
N PHE A 149 -22.67 -29.18 -11.83
CA PHE A 149 -23.07 -28.74 -13.18
C PHE A 149 -22.34 -29.44 -14.33
N LYS A 150 -21.56 -30.50 -14.05
CA LYS A 150 -20.70 -31.20 -15.02
C LYS A 150 -19.81 -30.27 -15.87
N LYS A 151 -19.37 -29.16 -15.28
CA LYS A 151 -18.44 -28.22 -15.94
C LYS A 151 -17.01 -28.55 -15.55
N LYS A 152 -16.07 -28.44 -16.51
CA LYS A 152 -14.65 -28.34 -16.20
C LYS A 152 -14.34 -26.92 -15.76
N VAL A 153 -13.50 -26.77 -14.73
CA VAL A 153 -13.07 -25.47 -14.20
C VAL A 153 -11.59 -25.55 -13.84
N PHE A 154 -10.86 -24.47 -14.06
CA PHE A 154 -9.57 -24.27 -13.44
C PHE A 154 -9.77 -23.78 -12.01
N SER A 155 -9.25 -24.53 -11.03
CA SER A 155 -9.52 -24.31 -9.61
C SER A 155 -8.30 -23.84 -8.81
N TYR A 156 -7.14 -23.66 -9.44
CA TYR A 156 -5.94 -23.24 -8.75
C TYR A 156 -5.97 -21.75 -8.44
N ILE A 157 -5.57 -21.39 -7.22
CA ILE A 157 -5.44 -20.01 -6.74
C ILE A 157 -4.01 -19.83 -6.26
N LEU A 158 -3.33 -18.82 -6.80
CA LEU A 158 -2.00 -18.41 -6.35
C LEU A 158 -2.09 -17.87 -4.92
N ASP A 159 -1.62 -18.67 -3.97
CA ASP A 159 -1.67 -18.35 -2.55
C ASP A 159 -0.32 -18.53 -1.84
N PHE A 160 0.63 -19.23 -2.48
CA PHE A 160 1.96 -19.54 -1.96
C PHE A 160 1.96 -20.23 -0.60
N THR A 161 0.86 -20.87 -0.19
CA THR A 161 0.76 -21.47 1.15
C THR A 161 1.80 -22.59 1.34
N THR A 162 1.94 -23.47 0.34
CA THR A 162 2.93 -24.56 0.38
C THR A 162 4.36 -24.03 0.38
N LEU A 163 4.67 -23.06 -0.48
CA LEU A 163 5.96 -22.35 -0.48
C LEU A 163 6.31 -21.85 0.93
N LEU A 164 5.39 -21.14 1.57
CA LEU A 164 5.63 -20.45 2.84
C LEU A 164 5.65 -21.37 4.08
N THR A 165 5.15 -22.60 3.97
CA THR A 165 4.98 -23.50 5.13
C THR A 165 5.69 -24.84 5.02
N GLN A 166 5.95 -25.31 3.80
CA GLN A 166 6.50 -26.65 3.53
C GLN A 166 7.86 -26.60 2.82
N THR A 167 8.44 -25.41 2.68
CA THR A 167 9.78 -25.21 2.12
C THR A 167 10.60 -24.30 3.06
N PRO A 168 11.94 -24.35 3.01
CA PRO A 168 12.80 -23.45 3.79
C PRO A 168 12.82 -21.99 3.28
N PHE A 169 11.97 -21.63 2.31
CA PHE A 169 12.01 -20.35 1.61
C PHE A 169 11.97 -19.13 2.54
N VAL A 170 11.11 -19.15 3.56
CA VAL A 170 11.00 -18.03 4.51
C VAL A 170 12.30 -17.84 5.30
N GLU A 171 12.87 -18.95 5.78
CA GLU A 171 14.11 -18.96 6.57
C GLU A 171 15.30 -18.49 5.72
N ASP A 172 15.38 -18.95 4.47
CA ASP A 172 16.42 -18.53 3.52
C ASP A 172 16.32 -17.04 3.19
N MET A 173 15.11 -16.52 2.94
CA MET A 173 14.91 -15.10 2.66
C MET A 173 15.24 -14.21 3.86
N GLN A 174 14.88 -14.63 5.09
CA GLN A 174 15.30 -13.95 6.32
C GLN A 174 16.84 -13.90 6.44
N ALA A 175 17.50 -15.03 6.19
CA ALA A 175 18.96 -15.12 6.25
C ALA A 175 19.64 -14.23 5.20
N ILE A 176 19.13 -14.21 3.95
CA ILE A 176 19.61 -13.34 2.87
C ILE A 176 19.48 -11.87 3.26
N LEU A 177 18.28 -11.43 3.64
CA LEU A 177 18.01 -10.03 3.97
C LEU A 177 18.80 -9.55 5.18
N SER A 178 18.93 -10.38 6.22
CA SER A 178 19.73 -10.08 7.41
C SER A 178 21.21 -9.91 7.08
N ARG A 179 21.78 -10.81 6.26
CA ARG A 179 23.18 -10.75 5.83
C ARG A 179 23.46 -9.51 4.98
N LEU A 180 22.58 -9.21 4.02
CA LEU A 180 22.72 -8.02 3.17
C LEU A 180 22.61 -6.73 3.97
N SER A 181 21.60 -6.62 4.85
CA SER A 181 21.43 -5.47 5.74
C SER A 181 22.67 -5.25 6.62
N THR A 182 23.23 -6.33 7.18
CA THR A 182 24.47 -6.29 7.96
C THR A 182 25.65 -5.81 7.12
N ALA A 183 25.80 -6.31 5.89
CA ALA A 183 26.89 -5.93 4.99
C ALA A 183 26.80 -4.47 4.55
N TYR A 184 25.59 -3.97 4.26
CA TYR A 184 25.33 -2.58 3.89
C TYR A 184 25.35 -1.64 5.10
N LYS A 185 25.26 -2.17 6.33
CA LYS A 185 25.06 -1.41 7.59
C LYS A 185 23.83 -0.51 7.56
N HIS A 186 22.87 -0.85 6.71
CA HIS A 186 21.61 -0.16 6.49
C HIS A 186 20.57 -1.19 6.04
N PRO A 187 19.27 -0.96 6.32
CA PRO A 187 18.21 -1.74 5.70
C PRO A 187 18.37 -1.74 4.18
N VAL A 188 18.02 -2.86 3.56
CA VAL A 188 18.11 -3.07 2.11
C VAL A 188 16.76 -3.48 1.56
N ASP A 189 16.55 -3.13 0.30
CA ASP A 189 15.53 -3.76 -0.53
C ASP A 189 16.20 -4.46 -1.71
N ILE A 190 15.67 -5.64 -2.00
CA ILE A 190 16.18 -6.52 -3.04
C ILE A 190 15.08 -6.83 -4.04
N GLU A 191 15.46 -6.95 -5.30
CA GLU A 191 14.65 -7.63 -6.31
C GLU A 191 15.24 -9.02 -6.52
N PHE A 192 14.39 -10.03 -6.55
CA PHE A 192 14.83 -11.41 -6.66
C PHE A 192 13.90 -12.24 -7.54
N THR A 193 14.43 -13.37 -7.99
CA THR A 193 13.67 -14.42 -8.66
C THR A 193 14.01 -15.77 -8.05
N VAL A 194 13.07 -16.71 -8.11
CA VAL A 194 13.27 -18.08 -7.61
C VAL A 194 12.96 -19.05 -8.72
N ASN A 195 13.90 -19.97 -8.97
CA ASN A 195 13.71 -21.08 -9.88
C ASN A 195 13.68 -22.40 -9.12
N PHE A 196 12.56 -23.11 -9.16
CA PHE A 196 12.43 -24.45 -8.56
C PHE A 196 12.97 -25.50 -9.53
N LEU A 197 13.87 -26.34 -9.04
CA LEU A 197 14.43 -27.48 -9.77
C LEU A 197 13.59 -28.75 -9.51
N ASP A 198 13.09 -28.89 -8.28
CA ASP A 198 12.09 -29.88 -7.89
C ASP A 198 11.20 -29.33 -6.76
N LYS A 199 10.51 -30.20 -5.99
CA LYS A 199 9.61 -29.76 -4.89
C LYS A 199 10.31 -29.18 -3.66
N ARG A 200 11.63 -29.34 -3.53
CA ARG A 200 12.42 -28.98 -2.35
C ARG A 200 13.65 -28.17 -2.69
N GLU A 201 14.22 -28.36 -3.87
CA GLU A 201 15.40 -27.64 -4.33
C GLU A 201 15.01 -26.46 -5.22
N TYR A 202 15.48 -25.28 -4.85
CA TYR A 202 15.31 -24.06 -5.63
C TYR A 202 16.58 -23.21 -5.61
N ARG A 203 16.66 -22.28 -6.57
CA ARG A 203 17.71 -21.26 -6.65
C ARG A 203 17.10 -19.87 -6.56
N ILE A 204 17.57 -19.08 -5.60
CA ILE A 204 17.24 -17.66 -5.47
C ILE A 204 18.31 -16.86 -6.21
N ASN A 205 17.92 -16.07 -7.19
CA ASN A 205 18.80 -15.10 -7.85
C ASN A 205 18.44 -13.69 -7.39
N ILE A 206 19.38 -13.01 -6.75
CA ILE A 206 19.26 -11.59 -6.40
C ILE A 206 19.59 -10.79 -7.65
N VAL A 207 18.61 -10.05 -8.17
CA VAL A 207 18.71 -9.26 -9.39
C VAL A 207 19.17 -7.85 -9.09
N GLN A 208 18.63 -7.25 -8.02
CA GLN A 208 19.02 -5.94 -7.54
C GLN A 208 19.11 -5.97 -6.01
N CYS A 209 20.02 -5.19 -5.45
CA CYS A 209 20.11 -4.92 -4.02
C CYS A 209 20.51 -3.46 -3.86
N ARG A 210 19.68 -2.68 -3.18
CA ARG A 210 19.96 -1.27 -2.91
C ARG A 210 19.71 -0.96 -1.43
N PRO A 211 20.36 0.07 -0.89
CA PRO A 211 20.00 0.58 0.44
C PRO A 211 18.54 1.00 0.40
N PHE A 212 17.73 0.38 1.25
CA PHE A 212 16.37 0.81 1.46
C PHE A 212 16.45 2.12 2.23
N GLN A 213 15.98 3.20 1.62
CA GLN A 213 15.88 4.50 2.28
C GLN A 213 14.75 4.45 3.29
N PHE A 214 14.99 3.74 4.38
CA PHE A 214 14.28 3.94 5.62
C PHE A 214 14.79 5.26 6.18
N THR A 215 13.93 6.27 6.24
CA THR A 215 14.12 7.44 7.11
C THR A 215 13.96 7.01 8.57
N GLY A 216 14.80 6.07 9.01
CA GLY A 216 14.96 5.68 10.42
C GLY A 216 15.54 6.78 11.30
N LYS A 217 15.56 8.02 10.81
CA LYS A 217 15.77 9.19 11.63
C LYS A 217 14.41 9.69 12.15
N ILE A 218 13.83 8.92 13.06
CA ILE A 218 13.01 9.49 14.16
C ILE A 218 13.85 10.48 14.99
N HIS A 219 15.17 10.51 14.79
CA HIS A 219 16.14 11.24 15.59
C HIS A 219 16.19 12.77 15.49
N HIS A 220 15.31 13.48 14.77
CA HIS A 220 15.38 14.96 14.77
C HIS A 220 14.12 15.76 15.09
N LEU A 221 12.97 15.13 15.36
CA LEU A 221 11.89 15.81 16.06
C LEU A 221 11.39 14.87 17.15
N ARG A 222 12.02 14.92 18.34
CA ARG A 222 11.40 14.35 19.54
C ARG A 222 10.00 14.94 19.61
N LEU A 223 8.99 14.07 19.73
CA LEU A 223 7.65 14.52 20.06
C LEU A 223 7.77 15.44 21.29
N PRO A 224 7.27 16.69 21.25
CA PRO A 224 7.36 17.57 22.39
C PRO A 224 6.73 16.90 23.61
N ASP A 225 7.44 16.92 24.75
CA ASP A 225 7.01 16.23 25.97
C ASP A 225 5.67 16.76 26.53
N ASN A 226 5.23 17.95 26.07
CA ASN A 226 4.05 18.63 26.57
C ASN A 226 3.26 19.34 25.46
N ILE A 227 2.65 18.56 24.56
CA ILE A 227 1.68 19.09 23.59
C ILE A 227 0.40 19.40 24.35
N ARG A 228 -0.07 20.65 24.27
CA ARG A 228 -1.30 21.06 24.94
C ARG A 228 -2.49 20.36 24.28
N PRO A 229 -3.46 19.82 25.04
CA PRO A 229 -4.61 19.12 24.46
C PRO A 229 -5.37 19.93 23.40
N GLU A 230 -5.44 21.26 23.55
CA GLU A 230 -6.07 22.18 22.60
C GLU A 230 -5.32 22.31 21.27
N ASP A 231 -4.02 22.00 21.22
CA ASP A 231 -3.22 22.02 20.00
C ASP A 231 -3.33 20.72 19.20
N ILE A 232 -3.98 19.68 19.73
CA ILE A 232 -4.10 18.36 19.09
C ILE A 232 -5.27 18.37 18.11
N LEU A 233 -4.98 18.14 16.83
CA LEU A 233 -5.98 17.93 15.78
C LEU A 233 -6.43 16.48 15.72
N ILE A 234 -5.47 15.56 15.76
CA ILE A 234 -5.70 14.12 15.69
C ILE A 234 -4.77 13.42 16.67
N GLN A 235 -5.28 12.42 17.37
CA GLN A 235 -4.49 11.44 18.09
C GLN A 235 -5.10 10.06 17.84
N THR A 236 -4.27 9.06 17.54
CA THR A 236 -4.77 7.69 17.38
C THR A 236 -3.75 6.65 17.86
N PRO A 237 -4.19 5.59 18.55
CA PRO A 237 -3.38 4.39 18.80
C PRO A 237 -3.38 3.42 17.60
N GLY A 238 -3.87 3.85 16.44
CA GLY A 238 -3.87 3.09 15.20
C GLY A 238 -5.14 2.31 14.88
N PRO A 239 -5.10 1.43 13.86
CA PRO A 239 -3.88 0.96 13.16
C PRO A 239 -3.14 2.06 12.40
N ILE A 240 -1.81 2.09 12.49
CA ILE A 240 -0.92 3.01 11.76
C ILE A 240 0.03 2.21 10.90
N ILE A 241 0.04 2.48 9.60
CA ILE A 241 0.73 1.64 8.63
C ILE A 241 1.46 2.52 7.61
N GLY A 242 2.71 2.20 7.34
CA GLY A 242 3.62 3.01 6.53
C GLY A 242 4.89 3.34 7.29
N GLN A 243 5.70 4.24 6.71
CA GLN A 243 6.94 4.64 7.36
C GLN A 243 6.66 5.56 8.54
N SER A 244 7.39 5.38 9.65
CA SER A 244 7.35 6.34 10.74
C SER A 244 7.82 7.71 10.23
N VAL A 245 7.08 8.76 10.57
CA VAL A 245 7.25 10.06 9.93
C VAL A 245 7.07 11.21 10.92
N ALA A 246 7.83 12.28 10.72
CA ALA A 246 7.70 13.55 11.41
C ALA A 246 7.75 14.67 10.35
N GLU A 247 6.59 15.08 9.84
CA GLU A 247 6.48 15.95 8.66
C GLU A 247 5.52 17.10 8.93
N HIS A 248 5.74 18.22 8.24
CA HIS A 248 4.76 19.29 8.19
C HIS A 248 3.62 18.89 7.25
N ILE A 249 2.39 19.25 7.61
CA ILE A 249 1.22 19.11 6.76
C ILE A 249 0.80 20.52 6.35
N GLU A 250 0.64 20.74 5.06
CA GLU A 250 0.32 22.06 4.50
C GLU A 250 -1.15 22.17 4.18
N LYS A 251 -1.73 21.09 3.65
CA LYS A 251 -3.13 21.03 3.23
C LYS A 251 -3.83 19.85 3.90
N ILE A 252 -5.00 20.11 4.47
CA ILE A 252 -5.90 19.08 4.97
C ILE A 252 -7.15 19.07 4.10
N ILE A 253 -7.47 17.93 3.51
CA ILE A 253 -8.76 17.70 2.84
C ILE A 253 -9.58 16.83 3.78
N TYR A 254 -10.58 17.45 4.41
CA TYR A 254 -11.47 16.81 5.38
C TYR A 254 -12.84 16.58 4.77
N ILE A 255 -13.28 15.32 4.75
CA ILE A 255 -14.62 14.91 4.34
C ILE A 255 -15.47 14.77 5.59
N VAL A 256 -16.49 15.62 5.71
CA VAL A 256 -17.35 15.69 6.89
C VAL A 256 -18.22 14.43 6.98
N PRO A 257 -18.03 13.54 7.97
CA PRO A 257 -18.72 12.26 8.03
C PRO A 257 -20.24 12.37 7.99
N GLU A 258 -20.81 13.28 8.79
CA GLU A 258 -22.26 13.44 8.88
C GLU A 258 -22.91 13.90 7.59
N GLN A 259 -22.23 14.78 6.85
CA GLN A 259 -22.73 15.26 5.58
C GLN A 259 -22.62 14.17 4.53
N TYR A 260 -21.42 13.56 4.38
CA TYR A 260 -21.20 12.45 3.45
C TYR A 260 -22.20 11.29 3.66
N GLY A 261 -22.46 10.93 4.92
CA GLY A 261 -23.40 9.87 5.28
C GLY A 261 -24.85 10.12 4.88
N ARG A 262 -25.26 11.39 4.69
CA ARG A 262 -26.62 11.78 4.26
C ARG A 262 -26.74 11.97 2.74
N MET A 263 -25.63 12.00 2.01
CA MET A 263 -25.63 12.27 0.58
C MET A 263 -26.24 11.11 -0.23
N PRO A 264 -26.95 11.42 -1.32
CA PRO A 264 -27.30 10.45 -2.36
C PRO A 264 -26.08 9.72 -2.93
N LEU A 265 -26.29 8.50 -3.43
CA LEU A 265 -25.21 7.66 -3.95
C LEU A 265 -24.40 8.33 -5.06
N ASN A 266 -25.07 9.02 -6.00
CA ASN A 266 -24.41 9.72 -7.10
C ASN A 266 -23.45 10.81 -6.60
N ASP A 267 -23.87 11.56 -5.57
CA ASP A 267 -23.02 12.60 -5.00
C ASP A 267 -21.79 12.02 -4.33
N ARG A 268 -21.87 10.85 -3.70
CA ARG A 268 -20.70 10.19 -3.10
C ARG A 268 -19.64 9.80 -4.14
N TYR A 269 -20.06 9.38 -5.33
CA TYR A 269 -19.12 9.18 -6.45
C TYR A 269 -18.52 10.52 -6.92
N THR A 270 -19.32 11.59 -6.95
CA THR A 270 -18.81 12.93 -7.26
C THR A 270 -17.77 13.37 -6.23
N ILE A 271 -17.99 13.14 -4.93
CA ILE A 271 -17.02 13.44 -3.87
C ILE A 271 -15.69 12.73 -4.15
N ALA A 272 -15.70 11.45 -4.51
CA ALA A 272 -14.47 10.70 -4.83
C ALA A 272 -13.72 11.32 -6.02
N ARG A 273 -14.43 11.72 -7.09
CA ARG A 273 -13.82 12.40 -8.24
C ARG A 273 -13.22 13.75 -7.85
N LEU A 274 -13.95 14.54 -7.05
CA LEU A 274 -13.46 15.84 -6.57
C LEU A 274 -12.21 15.67 -5.69
N ILE A 275 -12.13 14.61 -4.88
CA ILE A 275 -10.91 14.29 -4.13
C ILE A 275 -9.73 14.10 -5.08
N GLY A 276 -9.90 13.30 -6.13
CA GLY A 276 -8.86 13.13 -7.17
C GLY A 276 -8.48 14.42 -7.88
N GLU A 277 -9.44 15.29 -8.20
CA GLU A 277 -9.17 16.60 -8.78
C GLU A 277 -8.34 17.49 -7.81
N MET A 278 -8.69 17.51 -6.52
CA MET A 278 -8.01 18.33 -5.50
C MET A 278 -6.59 17.84 -5.20
N THR A 279 -6.40 16.54 -5.01
CA THR A 279 -5.07 15.98 -4.68
C THR A 279 -4.09 16.13 -5.84
N ASN A 280 -4.58 15.97 -7.08
CA ASN A 280 -3.77 16.16 -8.28
C ASN A 280 -3.54 17.64 -8.62
N PHE A 281 -4.44 18.55 -8.23
CA PHE A 281 -4.22 19.99 -8.33
C PHE A 281 -2.99 20.46 -7.53
N TYR A 282 -2.78 19.89 -6.34
CA TYR A 282 -1.66 20.21 -5.45
C TYR A 282 -0.39 19.35 -5.68
N ALA A 283 -0.37 18.53 -6.74
CA ALA A 283 0.69 17.56 -7.00
C ALA A 283 2.10 18.17 -6.89
N GLU A 284 3.03 17.38 -6.36
CA GLU A 284 4.47 17.67 -6.18
C GLU A 284 4.86 18.83 -5.23
N ASP A 285 3.97 19.79 -4.97
CA ASP A 285 4.33 21.02 -4.25
C ASP A 285 3.89 21.07 -2.77
N HIS A 286 2.98 20.19 -2.33
CA HIS A 286 2.39 20.29 -0.98
C HIS A 286 2.32 18.95 -0.26
N LYS A 287 2.51 18.98 1.07
CA LYS A 287 2.21 17.85 1.96
C LYS A 287 0.72 17.80 2.30
N ILE A 288 0.00 16.86 1.69
CA ILE A 288 -1.47 16.73 1.80
C ILE A 288 -1.84 15.61 2.78
N MET A 289 -2.75 15.92 3.70
CA MET A 289 -3.41 14.93 4.55
C MET A 289 -4.89 14.80 4.16
N LEU A 290 -5.31 13.58 3.84
CA LEU A 290 -6.72 13.24 3.66
C LEU A 290 -7.31 12.74 4.96
N ILE A 291 -8.50 13.21 5.32
CA ILE A 291 -9.23 12.76 6.49
C ILE A 291 -10.68 12.53 6.06
N GLY A 292 -11.24 11.35 6.29
CA GLY A 292 -12.63 11.12 5.93
C GLY A 292 -13.23 9.82 6.43
N PRO A 293 -14.55 9.66 6.26
CA PRO A 293 -15.31 8.56 6.82
C PRO A 293 -15.09 7.24 6.08
N GLY A 294 -15.03 6.18 6.87
CA GLY A 294 -15.10 4.80 6.45
C GLY A 294 -13.96 4.32 5.58
N ARG A 295 -14.27 3.33 4.75
CA ARG A 295 -13.33 2.59 3.93
C ARG A 295 -13.08 3.29 2.60
N TRP A 296 -11.88 3.82 2.42
CA TRP A 296 -11.43 4.37 1.14
C TRP A 296 -11.08 3.25 0.14
N GLY A 297 -11.18 3.51 -1.15
CA GLY A 297 -10.96 2.47 -2.17
C GLY A 297 -12.06 1.41 -2.25
N THR A 298 -13.22 1.65 -1.64
CA THR A 298 -14.37 0.75 -1.72
C THR A 298 -15.14 0.90 -3.04
N ARG A 299 -15.72 -0.18 -3.57
CA ARG A 299 -16.71 -0.08 -4.67
C ARG A 299 -18.13 0.23 -4.19
N MET A 300 -18.33 0.24 -2.87
CA MET A 300 -19.61 0.50 -2.20
C MET A 300 -19.50 1.78 -1.37
N PRO A 301 -19.97 2.94 -1.88
CA PRO A 301 -19.88 4.23 -1.19
C PRO A 301 -20.66 4.30 0.13
N GLU A 302 -21.49 3.30 0.42
CA GLU A 302 -22.17 3.12 1.70
C GLU A 302 -21.20 2.73 2.84
N LEU A 303 -20.03 2.18 2.50
CA LEU A 303 -19.01 1.75 3.46
C LEU A 303 -17.85 2.75 3.61
N GLY A 304 -17.76 3.75 2.72
CA GLY A 304 -16.69 4.74 2.71
C GLY A 304 -16.58 5.45 1.36
N ILE A 305 -15.38 5.88 0.98
CA ILE A 305 -15.17 6.73 -0.21
C ILE A 305 -14.60 5.91 -1.39
N PRO A 306 -15.27 5.90 -2.56
CA PRO A 306 -14.87 5.10 -3.71
C PRO A 306 -13.78 5.77 -4.55
N VAL A 307 -12.68 6.20 -3.92
CA VAL A 307 -11.51 6.70 -4.63
C VAL A 307 -10.74 5.56 -5.31
N SER A 308 -10.02 5.88 -6.36
CA SER A 308 -9.05 5.01 -7.01
C SER A 308 -7.61 5.38 -6.60
N PHE A 309 -6.66 4.57 -7.05
CA PHE A 309 -5.23 4.84 -6.88
C PHE A 309 -4.84 6.24 -7.41
N SER A 310 -5.22 6.57 -8.65
CA SER A 310 -4.85 7.84 -9.29
C SER A 310 -5.43 9.07 -8.58
N ASP A 311 -6.45 8.89 -7.74
CA ASP A 311 -7.07 9.96 -6.97
C ASP A 311 -6.27 10.33 -5.71
N ILE A 312 -5.38 9.47 -5.20
CA ILE A 312 -4.69 9.71 -3.92
C ILE A 312 -3.16 9.62 -4.00
N GLN A 313 -2.60 9.42 -5.19
CA GLN A 313 -1.16 9.20 -5.39
C GLN A 313 -0.24 10.32 -4.86
N ASN A 314 -0.75 11.54 -4.70
CA ASN A 314 0.00 12.71 -4.21
C ASN A 314 -0.18 12.97 -2.71
N VAL A 315 -0.82 12.06 -1.99
CA VAL A 315 -1.16 12.24 -0.57
C VAL A 315 0.02 11.83 0.31
N THR A 316 0.26 12.57 1.39
CA THR A 316 1.29 12.22 2.39
C THR A 316 0.73 11.28 3.45
N ALA A 317 -0.49 11.55 3.93
CA ALA A 317 -1.17 10.72 4.92
C ALA A 317 -2.66 10.59 4.63
N LEU A 318 -3.19 9.38 4.81
CA LEU A 318 -4.62 9.06 4.74
C LEU A 318 -5.12 8.62 6.12
N CYS A 319 -6.09 9.39 6.63
CA CYS A 319 -6.73 9.19 7.91
C CYS A 319 -8.17 8.68 7.71
N GLU A 320 -8.40 7.41 7.99
CA GLU A 320 -9.74 6.81 7.91
C GLU A 320 -10.45 6.91 9.25
N ILE A 321 -11.59 7.59 9.26
CA ILE A 321 -12.45 7.67 10.44
C ILE A 321 -13.37 6.46 10.43
N ALA A 322 -13.30 5.60 11.45
CA ALA A 322 -14.19 4.45 11.64
C ALA A 322 -15.61 4.87 12.08
N LYS A 323 -16.20 5.87 11.39
CA LYS A 323 -17.52 6.44 11.58
C LYS A 323 -18.05 6.91 10.22
N MET A 324 -19.23 6.45 9.81
CA MET A 324 -19.94 6.98 8.63
C MET A 324 -21.03 7.96 9.05
N HIS A 325 -22.00 7.51 9.85
CA HIS A 325 -23.05 8.31 10.46
C HIS A 325 -23.49 7.65 11.78
N ALA A 326 -24.45 8.23 12.50
CA ALA A 326 -24.97 7.66 13.74
C ALA A 326 -25.32 6.17 13.55
N GLY A 327 -24.59 5.29 14.25
CA GLY A 327 -24.82 3.85 14.28
C GLY A 327 -24.04 2.96 13.30
N LEU A 328 -23.25 3.51 12.36
CA LEU A 328 -22.46 2.71 11.41
C LEU A 328 -20.94 2.92 11.58
N THR A 329 -20.28 1.89 12.11
CA THR A 329 -18.81 1.77 12.19
C THR A 329 -18.33 0.80 11.10
N PRO A 330 -17.85 1.29 9.95
CA PRO A 330 -17.35 0.43 8.88
C PRO A 330 -16.00 -0.18 9.22
N ASP A 331 -15.70 -1.32 8.58
CA ASP A 331 -14.35 -1.87 8.56
C ASP A 331 -13.43 -0.94 7.78
N LEU A 332 -12.25 -0.68 8.34
CA LEU A 332 -11.17 0.09 7.73
C LEU A 332 -10.61 -0.62 6.47
N SER A 333 -9.92 0.12 5.60
CA SER A 333 -9.36 -0.43 4.33
C SER A 333 -8.21 -1.40 4.51
N LEU A 334 -7.80 -1.65 5.75
CA LEU A 334 -6.85 -2.67 6.12
C LEU A 334 -7.29 -4.04 5.60
N GLY A 335 -6.47 -4.68 4.76
CA GLY A 335 -6.76 -6.01 4.24
C GLY A 335 -7.46 -6.08 2.89
N THR A 336 -7.28 -5.05 2.06
CA THR A 336 -8.02 -4.86 0.81
C THR A 336 -7.08 -4.52 -0.33
N HIS A 337 -7.54 -4.54 -1.60
CA HIS A 337 -6.75 -4.04 -2.75
C HIS A 337 -6.11 -2.68 -2.44
N PHE A 338 -6.92 -1.79 -1.86
CA PHE A 338 -6.52 -0.45 -1.50
C PHE A 338 -5.42 -0.38 -0.43
N PHE A 339 -5.28 -1.41 0.41
CA PHE A 339 -4.16 -1.50 1.35
C PHE A 339 -2.83 -1.69 0.62
N ASN A 340 -2.80 -2.54 -0.40
CA ASN A 340 -1.61 -2.72 -1.23
C ASN A 340 -1.27 -1.43 -1.97
N ASP A 341 -2.28 -0.69 -2.46
CA ASP A 341 -2.10 0.61 -3.12
C ASP A 341 -1.43 1.64 -2.19
N ILE A 342 -1.90 1.77 -0.94
CA ILE A 342 -1.30 2.64 0.09
C ILE A 342 0.16 2.25 0.36
N VAL A 343 0.40 0.94 0.51
CA VAL A 343 1.72 0.33 0.74
C VAL A 343 2.67 0.60 -0.43
N GLU A 344 2.15 0.65 -1.66
CA GLU A 344 2.92 0.92 -2.87
C GLU A 344 3.29 2.41 -3.05
N MET A 345 2.44 3.33 -2.59
CA MET A 345 2.65 4.78 -2.71
C MET A 345 3.45 5.40 -1.56
N ASN A 346 3.77 4.62 -0.51
CA ASN A 346 4.30 5.13 0.75
C ASN A 346 3.38 6.17 1.41
N ILE A 347 2.06 6.04 1.23
CA ILE A 347 1.09 6.87 1.96
C ILE A 347 1.07 6.37 3.41
N LEU A 348 1.25 7.28 4.37
CA LEU A 348 1.03 6.94 5.76
C LEU A 348 -0.46 6.75 5.99
N TYR A 349 -0.85 5.56 6.43
CA TYR A 349 -2.21 5.24 6.79
C TYR A 349 -2.42 5.34 8.30
N MET A 350 -3.50 6.00 8.72
CA MET A 350 -3.91 6.09 10.12
C MET A 350 -5.41 5.81 10.25
N GLY A 351 -5.75 4.72 10.91
CA GLY A 351 -7.11 4.46 11.37
C GLY A 351 -7.43 5.31 12.60
N ILE A 352 -8.54 6.02 12.58
CA ILE A 352 -9.05 6.83 13.69
C ILE A 352 -10.38 6.20 14.12
N SER A 353 -10.48 5.77 15.37
CA SER A 353 -11.72 5.26 15.96
C SER A 353 -12.24 6.21 17.05
N PRO A 354 -13.01 7.26 16.71
CA PRO A 354 -13.54 8.20 17.69
C PRO A 354 -14.33 7.46 18.77
N GLY A 355 -14.07 7.76 20.05
CA GLY A 355 -14.74 7.12 21.19
C GLY A 355 -14.04 5.90 21.78
N LYS A 356 -12.97 5.37 21.16
CA LYS A 356 -12.03 4.48 21.85
C LYS A 356 -11.09 5.28 22.76
N GLN A 357 -10.60 4.67 23.83
CA GLN A 357 -9.62 5.31 24.72
C GLN A 357 -8.41 5.82 23.89
N GLN A 358 -7.98 7.05 24.16
CA GLN A 358 -6.81 7.72 23.56
C GLN A 358 -6.94 8.20 22.10
N ALA A 359 -8.07 7.98 21.43
CA ALA A 359 -8.33 8.53 20.10
C ALA A 359 -8.96 9.94 20.21
N ILE A 360 -8.37 10.93 19.55
CA ILE A 360 -8.84 12.31 19.47
C ILE A 360 -8.99 12.67 17.99
N LEU A 361 -10.11 13.29 17.64
CA LEU A 361 -10.32 13.97 16.38
C LEU A 361 -11.05 15.27 16.69
N ASN A 362 -10.40 16.40 16.46
CA ASN A 362 -10.99 17.72 16.68
C ASN A 362 -11.78 18.18 15.45
N ASP A 363 -12.87 17.46 15.16
CA ASP A 363 -13.79 17.73 14.04
C ASP A 363 -14.36 19.14 14.10
N THR A 364 -14.71 19.61 15.31
CA THR A 364 -15.23 20.96 15.54
C THR A 364 -14.26 22.04 15.06
N LEU A 365 -12.97 21.90 15.33
CA LEU A 365 -11.96 22.83 14.83
C LEU A 365 -11.84 22.77 13.30
N LEU A 366 -11.76 21.56 12.72
CA LEU A 366 -11.70 21.37 11.26
C LEU A 366 -12.90 22.00 10.53
N GLU A 367 -14.09 21.93 11.14
CA GLU A 367 -15.33 22.47 10.59
C GLU A 367 -15.50 23.98 10.75
N GLN A 368 -14.77 24.62 11.66
CA GLN A 368 -14.80 26.08 11.85
C GLN A 368 -13.80 26.84 10.99
N LEU A 369 -12.77 26.17 10.48
CA LEU A 369 -11.72 26.78 9.68
C LEU A 369 -12.21 27.23 8.29
N PRO A 370 -11.57 28.24 7.67
CA PRO A 370 -11.91 28.67 6.32
C PRO A 370 -11.88 27.52 5.32
N ASN A 371 -12.96 27.36 4.55
CA ASN A 371 -13.02 26.36 3.50
C ASN A 371 -12.51 26.95 2.17
N ARG A 372 -11.39 26.42 1.67
CA ARG A 372 -10.75 26.84 0.41
C ARG A 372 -11.30 26.11 -0.82
N LEU A 373 -12.33 25.26 -0.66
CA LEU A 373 -12.89 24.45 -1.75
C LEU A 373 -13.21 25.27 -3.01
N SER A 374 -13.97 26.35 -2.90
CA SER A 374 -14.36 27.18 -4.05
C SER A 374 -13.19 27.94 -4.69
N GLN A 375 -12.07 28.10 -3.97
CA GLN A 375 -10.84 28.71 -4.50
C GLN A 375 -10.04 27.71 -5.34
N VAL A 376 -10.05 26.44 -4.95
CA VAL A 376 -9.34 25.35 -5.65
C VAL A 376 -10.15 24.81 -6.81
N LEU A 377 -11.44 24.53 -6.58
CA LEU A 377 -12.37 23.96 -7.55
C LEU A 377 -13.67 24.79 -7.55
N PRO A 378 -13.77 25.87 -8.34
CA PRO A 378 -14.94 26.75 -8.35
C PRO A 378 -16.26 26.03 -8.67
N HIS A 379 -16.23 24.95 -9.46
CA HIS A 379 -17.42 24.16 -9.81
C HIS A 379 -17.92 23.22 -8.70
N SER A 380 -17.23 23.17 -7.56
CA SER A 380 -17.56 22.25 -6.46
C SER A 380 -18.25 22.92 -5.27
N GLU A 381 -18.68 24.17 -5.40
CA GLU A 381 -19.31 24.96 -4.33
C GLU A 381 -20.52 24.27 -3.69
N SER A 382 -21.31 23.52 -4.46
CA SER A 382 -22.45 22.73 -3.95
C SER A 382 -22.06 21.65 -2.94
N TYR A 383 -20.78 21.30 -2.85
CA TYR A 383 -20.25 20.28 -1.95
C TYR A 383 -19.46 20.87 -0.77
N ALA A 384 -19.47 22.20 -0.58
CA ALA A 384 -18.70 22.88 0.47
C ALA A 384 -19.09 22.51 1.91
N GLU A 385 -20.30 21.97 2.12
CA GLU A 385 -20.70 21.41 3.42
C GLU A 385 -20.08 20.04 3.69
N ALA A 386 -19.80 19.25 2.64
CA ALA A 386 -19.28 17.89 2.75
C ALA A 386 -17.75 17.81 2.61
N ILE A 387 -17.14 18.71 1.84
CA ILE A 387 -15.69 18.77 1.60
C ILE A 387 -15.15 20.07 2.18
N ARG A 388 -14.13 19.97 3.03
CA ARG A 388 -13.35 21.11 3.50
C ARG A 388 -11.91 20.99 3.03
N ILE A 389 -11.44 22.00 2.30
CA ILE A 389 -10.01 22.19 2.04
C ILE A 389 -9.51 23.24 3.03
N ILE A 390 -8.60 22.83 3.89
CA ILE A 390 -8.03 23.66 4.94
C ILE A 390 -6.57 23.91 4.58
N ASP A 391 -6.21 25.18 4.48
CA ASP A 391 -4.81 25.59 4.55
C ASP A 391 -4.40 25.59 6.02
N THR A 392 -3.36 24.83 6.36
CA THR A 392 -2.92 24.74 7.76
C THR A 392 -2.40 26.07 8.31
N ALA A 393 -1.99 27.00 7.43
CA ALA A 393 -1.65 28.36 7.82
C ALA A 393 -2.85 29.16 8.34
N ASP A 394 -4.09 28.78 7.98
CA ASP A 394 -5.31 29.43 8.49
C ASP A 394 -5.64 29.00 9.93
N ILE A 395 -4.98 27.96 10.47
CA ILE A 395 -5.26 27.43 11.82
C ILE A 395 -4.66 28.35 12.89
N HIS A 396 -3.42 28.81 12.68
CA HIS A 396 -2.75 29.73 13.58
C HIS A 396 -1.70 30.55 12.82
N PRO A 397 -1.58 31.86 13.08
CA PRO A 397 -0.71 32.75 12.29
C PRO A 397 0.79 32.42 12.38
N THR A 398 1.21 31.71 13.43
CA THR A 398 2.63 31.40 13.69
C THR A 398 2.92 29.93 13.90
N ALA A 399 1.91 29.08 14.09
CA ALA A 399 2.13 27.66 14.37
C ALA A 399 2.01 26.85 13.09
N THR A 400 2.77 25.76 13.01
CA THR A 400 2.70 24.82 11.87
C THR A 400 2.05 23.53 12.30
N VAL A 401 1.30 22.88 11.41
CA VAL A 401 0.77 21.54 11.71
C VAL A 401 1.87 20.51 11.47
N LEU A 402 2.18 19.74 12.51
CA LEU A 402 3.10 18.61 12.46
C LEU A 402 2.34 17.31 12.58
N LEU A 403 2.66 16.37 11.69
CA LEU A 403 2.30 14.96 11.79
C LEU A 403 3.50 14.21 12.39
N HIS A 404 3.28 13.55 13.52
CA HIS A 404 4.22 12.61 14.09
C HIS A 404 3.56 11.24 14.21
N ALA A 405 4.06 10.27 13.45
CA ALA A 405 3.57 8.90 13.46
C ALA A 405 4.70 7.92 13.73
N ASP A 406 4.57 7.19 14.83
CA ASP A 406 5.40 6.05 15.18
C ASP A 406 4.63 4.76 14.84
N THR A 407 5.07 4.09 13.78
CA THR A 407 4.43 2.87 13.30
C THR A 407 4.84 1.63 14.10
N LEU A 408 5.91 1.71 14.90
CA LEU A 408 6.33 0.63 15.80
C LEU A 408 5.47 0.64 17.07
N GLU A 409 5.35 1.81 17.70
CA GLU A 409 4.57 2.01 18.91
C GLU A 409 3.06 2.19 18.62
N GLN A 410 2.67 2.17 17.35
CA GLN A 410 1.29 2.42 16.88
C GLN A 410 0.73 3.73 17.48
N ARG A 411 1.52 4.80 17.43
CA ARG A 411 1.17 6.11 17.99
C ARG A 411 1.24 7.21 16.94
N GLY A 412 0.09 7.80 16.63
CA GLY A 412 -0.05 8.86 15.65
C GLY A 412 -0.63 10.10 16.30
N ILE A 413 -0.01 11.25 16.06
CA ILE A 413 -0.47 12.54 16.56
C ILE A 413 -0.25 13.62 15.50
N VAL A 414 -1.27 14.44 15.30
CA VAL A 414 -1.24 15.62 14.46
C VAL A 414 -1.57 16.82 15.33
N PHE A 415 -0.66 17.78 15.41
CA PHE A 415 -0.76 18.88 16.37
C PHE A 415 -0.16 20.17 15.85
N LEU A 416 -0.54 21.29 16.48
CA LEU A 416 0.05 22.60 16.23
C LEU A 416 1.38 22.72 16.97
N SER A 417 2.45 22.93 16.21
CA SER A 417 3.79 23.22 16.71
C SER A 417 4.06 24.71 16.64
N HIS A 418 4.25 25.31 17.81
CA HIS A 418 4.56 26.73 17.96
C HIS A 418 6.08 26.93 17.86
N PRO A 419 6.56 27.97 17.16
CA PRO A 419 7.98 28.30 17.10
C PRO A 419 8.51 28.57 18.52
N GLN A 420 9.69 28.02 18.83
CA GLN A 420 10.37 28.21 20.12
C GLN A 420 10.96 29.61 20.28
#